data_AF-A0A1X1MXB3-F1
#
_entry.id   AF-A0A1X1MXB3-F1
#
_cell.length_a   1.000
_cell.length_b   1.000
_cell.length_c   1.000
_cell.angle_alpha   90.00
_cell.angle_beta   90.00
_cell.angle_gamma   90.00
#
_symmetry.space_group_name_H-M   'P 1'
#
loop_
_entity.id
_entity.type
_entity.pdbx_description
1 polymer ?
#
loop_
_entity_poly.entity_id
_entity_poly.type
_entity_poly.pdbx_seq_one_letter_code
_entity_poly.pdbx_strand_id
1 'polypeptide(L)'
;MTVKRQQGFTLIESVVAMVIFAIAMVTLTSFLFPNIQKSGQPHYQVRASALAQSFLTKILAHGYDENSDPDGGLLRCNEAGQAACTAQASFGPDGAEVMDPKLYNDVDDYLGCWITNDASSNLCVDDSTPQPLSDVLGNDISDAYPNFAVNVYVVYETISGTEMKKINVEVSNLTYGSVTLVGYRGNY
;
A
#
# COMPACT_ATOMS: atom_id res chain seq x y z
N MET A 1 -55.17 52.58 9.23
CA MET A 1 -54.72 51.22 8.87
C MET A 1 -54.63 51.13 7.35
N THR A 2 -53.43 51.13 6.79
CA THR A 2 -53.22 50.89 5.36
C THR A 2 -53.26 49.39 5.09
N VAL A 3 -54.32 48.92 4.43
CA VAL A 3 -54.47 47.52 4.03
C VAL A 3 -53.49 47.24 2.89
N LYS A 4 -52.47 46.40 3.12
CA LYS A 4 -51.60 45.89 2.06
C LYS A 4 -52.44 44.98 1.15
N ARG A 5 -52.49 45.28 -0.15
CA ARG A 5 -53.04 44.35 -1.16
C ARG A 5 -52.20 43.07 -1.15
N GLN A 6 -52.84 41.92 -0.99
CA GLN A 6 -52.21 40.62 -1.27
C GLN A 6 -51.88 40.57 -2.77
N GLN A 7 -50.59 40.61 -3.08
CA GLN A 7 -50.10 40.29 -4.42
C GLN A 7 -50.01 38.77 -4.49
N GLY A 8 -50.97 38.15 -5.20
CA GLY A 8 -50.96 36.72 -5.48
C GLY A 8 -49.93 36.38 -6.56
N PHE A 9 -49.50 35.12 -6.59
CA PHE A 9 -48.63 34.58 -7.63
C PHE A 9 -49.41 34.42 -8.94
N THR A 10 -48.76 34.72 -10.07
CA THR A 10 -49.34 34.39 -11.38
C THR A 10 -49.05 32.93 -11.73
N LEU A 11 -49.91 32.31 -12.54
CA LEU A 11 -49.74 30.92 -12.97
C LEU A 11 -48.42 30.71 -13.75
N ILE A 12 -47.98 31.72 -14.52
CA ILE A 12 -46.72 31.64 -15.26
C ILE A 12 -45.51 31.66 -14.32
N GLU A 13 -45.57 32.44 -13.24
CA GLU A 13 -44.48 32.57 -12.27
C GLU A 13 -44.26 31.27 -11.49
N SER A 14 -45.34 30.55 -11.14
CA SER A 14 -45.23 29.24 -10.47
C SER A 14 -44.71 28.15 -11.41
N VAL A 15 -45.08 28.16 -12.69
CA VAL A 15 -44.52 27.23 -13.70
C VAL A 15 -43.03 27.47 -13.88
N VAL A 16 -42.60 28.72 -14.02
CA VAL A 16 -41.17 29.07 -14.14
C VAL A 16 -40.40 28.66 -12.89
N ALA A 17 -40.95 28.87 -11.69
CA ALA A 17 -40.32 28.45 -10.44
C ALA A 17 -40.13 26.92 -10.37
N MET A 18 -41.12 26.13 -10.77
CA MET A 18 -40.99 24.66 -10.79
C MET A 18 -39.93 24.19 -11.78
N VAL A 19 -39.83 24.83 -12.96
CA VAL A 19 -38.82 24.49 -13.97
C VAL A 19 -37.41 24.80 -13.44
N ILE A 20 -37.20 25.96 -12.81
CA ILE A 20 -35.91 26.32 -12.22
C ILE A 20 -35.56 25.35 -11.09
N PHE A 21 -36.52 25.00 -10.24
CA PHE A 21 -36.30 24.05 -9.15
C PHE A 21 -35.94 22.66 -9.68
N ALA A 22 -36.59 22.19 -10.74
CA ALA A 22 -36.27 20.91 -11.38
C ALA A 22 -34.83 20.90 -11.92
N ILE A 23 -34.40 21.96 -12.60
CA ILE A 23 -33.02 22.07 -13.12
C ILE A 23 -32.01 22.14 -11.96
N ALA A 24 -32.31 22.91 -10.91
CA ALA A 24 -31.47 23.00 -9.72
C ALA A 24 -31.33 21.65 -9.00
N MET A 25 -32.41 20.88 -8.89
CA MET A 25 -32.41 19.57 -8.24
C MET A 25 -31.61 18.54 -9.05
N VAL A 26 -31.75 18.53 -10.38
CA VAL A 26 -31.01 17.63 -11.30
C VAL A 26 -29.52 17.94 -11.28
N THR A 27 -29.15 19.22 -11.29
CA THR A 27 -27.74 19.61 -11.18
C THR A 27 -27.16 19.24 -9.83
N LEU A 28 -27.85 19.55 -8.72
CA LEU A 28 -27.42 19.14 -7.38
C LEU A 28 -27.25 17.63 -7.25
N THR A 29 -28.20 16.83 -7.72
CA THR A 29 -28.10 15.36 -7.65
C THR A 29 -26.96 14.82 -8.53
N SER A 30 -26.77 15.37 -9.73
CA SER A 30 -25.72 14.94 -10.65
C SER A 30 -24.30 15.29 -10.17
N PHE A 31 -24.13 16.37 -9.41
CA PHE A 31 -22.83 16.76 -8.86
C PHE A 31 -22.57 16.21 -7.45
N LEU A 32 -23.58 16.14 -6.58
CA LEU A 32 -23.39 15.75 -5.18
C LEU A 32 -23.20 14.24 -5.01
N PHE A 33 -24.01 13.41 -5.68
CA PHE A 33 -23.97 11.96 -5.52
C PHE A 33 -22.66 11.28 -5.95
N PRO A 34 -22.04 11.61 -7.10
CA PRO A 34 -20.77 10.98 -7.48
C PRO A 34 -19.59 11.35 -6.57
N ASN A 35 -19.66 12.49 -5.86
CA ASN A 35 -18.63 12.89 -4.91
C ASN A 35 -18.68 12.06 -3.61
N ILE A 36 -19.86 11.58 -3.20
CA ILE A 36 -20.01 10.77 -1.98
C ILE A 36 -19.30 9.42 -2.13
N GLN A 37 -19.39 8.78 -3.31
CA GLN A 37 -18.75 7.46 -3.54
C GLN A 37 -17.22 7.52 -3.48
N LYS A 38 -16.61 8.65 -3.86
CA LYS A 38 -15.16 8.84 -3.86
C LYS A 38 -14.60 9.36 -2.53
N SER A 39 -15.45 9.73 -1.58
CA SER A 39 -15.02 10.34 -0.31
C SER A 39 -14.17 9.41 0.57
N GLY A 40 -14.31 8.09 0.44
CA GLY A 40 -13.50 7.12 1.19
C GLY A 40 -12.09 6.94 0.65
N GLN A 41 -11.88 7.11 -0.67
CA GLN A 41 -10.62 6.78 -1.34
C GLN A 41 -9.38 7.49 -0.75
N PRO A 42 -9.42 8.81 -0.43
CA PRO A 42 -8.28 9.48 0.18
C PRO A 42 -7.85 8.88 1.52
N HIS A 43 -8.82 8.43 2.34
CA HIS A 43 -8.51 7.79 3.61
C HIS A 43 -7.77 6.46 3.40
N TYR A 44 -8.18 5.66 2.41
CA TYR A 44 -7.47 4.43 2.07
C TYR A 44 -6.08 4.72 1.53
N GLN A 45 -5.92 5.71 0.65
CA GLN A 45 -4.63 6.04 0.07
C GLN A 45 -3.63 6.49 1.13
N VAL A 46 -4.05 7.30 2.11
CA VAL A 46 -3.19 7.72 3.23
C VAL A 46 -2.77 6.53 4.09
N ARG A 47 -3.71 5.65 4.43
CA ARG A 47 -3.43 4.43 5.22
C ARG A 47 -2.52 3.46 4.46
N ALA A 48 -2.79 3.21 3.18
CA ALA A 48 -1.96 2.38 2.32
C ALA A 48 -0.53 2.92 2.22
N SER A 49 -0.39 4.23 2.05
CA SER A 49 0.92 4.89 1.97
C SER A 49 1.68 4.78 3.29
N ALA A 50 1.01 4.98 4.43
CA ALA A 50 1.62 4.84 5.76
C ALA A 50 2.08 3.39 6.01
N LEU A 51 1.25 2.41 5.66
CA LEU A 51 1.61 0.99 5.75
C LEU A 51 2.79 0.66 4.84
N ALA A 52 2.76 1.10 3.57
CA ALA A 52 3.84 0.89 2.62
C ALA A 52 5.16 1.50 3.11
N GLN A 53 5.11 2.72 3.67
CA GLN A 53 6.29 3.39 4.22
C GLN A 53 6.84 2.63 5.44
N SER A 54 5.97 2.18 6.34
CA SER A 54 6.36 1.39 7.50
C SER A 54 7.03 0.09 7.08
N PHE A 55 6.45 -0.63 6.13
CA PHE A 55 6.99 -1.89 5.61
C PHE A 55 8.33 -1.68 4.90
N LEU A 56 8.39 -0.68 4.01
CA LEU A 56 9.63 -0.35 3.31
C LEU A 56 10.74 0.06 4.27
N THR A 57 10.43 0.85 5.30
CA THR A 57 11.41 1.24 6.32
C THR A 57 11.90 0.04 7.12
N LYS A 58 11.00 -0.89 7.47
CA LYS A 58 11.35 -2.15 8.12
C LYS A 58 12.33 -2.96 7.26
N ILE A 59 11.99 -3.20 6.00
CA ILE A 59 12.84 -3.96 5.06
C ILE A 59 14.20 -3.29 4.87
N LEU A 60 14.24 -1.98 4.64
CA LEU A 60 15.49 -1.24 4.43
C LEU A 60 16.39 -1.14 5.68
N ALA A 61 15.86 -1.46 6.86
CA ALA A 61 16.62 -1.52 8.10
C ALA A 61 17.40 -2.83 8.26
N HIS A 62 17.07 -3.86 7.48
CA HIS A 62 17.81 -5.12 7.46
C HIS A 62 19.02 -5.06 6.53
N GLY A 63 19.90 -6.07 6.69
CA GLY A 63 21.13 -6.22 5.91
C GLY A 63 20.84 -6.35 4.41
N TYR A 64 21.88 -6.15 3.59
CA TYR A 64 21.74 -6.35 2.15
C TYR A 64 21.51 -7.82 1.79
N ASP A 65 22.24 -8.72 2.45
CA ASP A 65 22.27 -10.17 2.19
C ASP A 65 22.78 -10.85 3.47
N GLU A 66 22.36 -12.08 3.74
CA GLU A 66 22.79 -12.84 4.91
C GLU A 66 24.29 -13.15 4.90
N ASN A 67 24.93 -13.13 3.72
CA ASN A 67 26.37 -13.29 3.55
C ASN A 67 27.16 -11.98 3.67
N SER A 68 26.50 -10.86 3.96
CA SER A 68 27.11 -9.56 4.21
C SER A 68 27.08 -9.20 5.70
N ASP A 69 27.89 -8.23 6.12
CA ASP A 69 27.86 -7.74 7.50
C ASP A 69 26.49 -7.08 7.82
N PRO A 70 25.70 -7.61 8.77
CA PRO A 70 24.38 -7.07 9.10
C PRO A 70 24.43 -5.62 9.63
N ASP A 71 25.54 -5.23 10.26
CA ASP A 71 25.70 -3.92 10.91
C ASP A 71 26.30 -2.84 9.97
N GLY A 72 26.41 -3.13 8.67
CA GLY A 72 26.95 -2.19 7.66
C GLY A 72 28.47 -2.04 7.74
N GLY A 73 29.16 -3.17 7.92
CA GLY A 73 30.61 -3.25 8.01
C GLY A 73 31.34 -3.39 6.67
N LEU A 74 32.62 -3.77 6.75
CA LEU A 74 33.53 -3.83 5.59
C LEU A 74 33.33 -5.08 4.72
N LEU A 75 32.57 -6.07 5.19
CA LEU A 75 32.42 -7.37 4.53
C LEU A 75 31.17 -7.36 3.66
N ARG A 76 31.38 -7.30 2.35
CA ARG A 76 30.33 -7.33 1.35
C ARG A 76 30.32 -8.69 0.67
N CYS A 77 29.13 -9.27 0.47
CA CYS A 77 28.99 -10.46 -0.36
C CYS A 77 29.47 -10.17 -1.79
N ASN A 78 29.89 -11.19 -2.54
CA ASN A 78 30.52 -11.07 -3.87
C ASN A 78 31.88 -10.35 -3.92
N GLU A 79 32.53 -10.09 -2.79
CA GLU A 79 33.91 -9.59 -2.75
C GLU A 79 34.97 -10.68 -2.65
N ALA A 80 36.21 -10.34 -2.99
CA ALA A 80 37.34 -11.25 -2.94
C ALA A 80 37.57 -11.78 -1.50
N GLY A 81 37.34 -13.07 -1.31
CA GLY A 81 37.46 -13.73 -0.01
C GLY A 81 36.19 -13.72 0.84
N GLN A 82 35.08 -13.22 0.32
CA GLN A 82 33.74 -13.33 0.92
C GLN A 82 32.88 -14.36 0.16
N ALA A 83 31.80 -14.80 0.81
CA ALA A 83 30.80 -15.65 0.16
C ALA A 83 30.08 -14.87 -0.95
N ALA A 84 29.51 -15.62 -1.90
CA ALA A 84 28.67 -15.02 -2.94
C ALA A 84 27.36 -14.53 -2.31
N CYS A 85 26.78 -13.45 -2.86
CA CYS A 85 25.44 -13.02 -2.44
C CYS A 85 24.40 -14.06 -2.86
N THR A 86 23.24 -14.05 -2.20
CA THR A 86 22.12 -14.91 -2.51
C THR A 86 21.67 -14.70 -3.94
N ALA A 87 21.54 -15.81 -4.68
CA ALA A 87 21.06 -15.75 -6.06
C ALA A 87 19.58 -15.31 -6.04
N GLN A 88 19.16 -14.47 -6.98
CA GLN A 88 17.77 -13.99 -7.02
C GLN A 88 16.71 -15.11 -7.08
N ALA A 89 17.07 -16.28 -7.64
CA ALA A 89 16.18 -17.44 -7.67
C ALA A 89 15.99 -18.13 -6.31
N SER A 90 16.79 -17.74 -5.32
CA SER A 90 16.80 -18.24 -3.95
C SER A 90 16.34 -17.19 -2.94
N PHE A 91 15.90 -16.02 -3.39
CA PHE A 91 15.32 -14.99 -2.53
C PHE A 91 14.08 -15.49 -1.80
N GLY A 92 13.90 -15.02 -0.57
CA GLY A 92 12.84 -15.42 0.33
C GLY A 92 13.39 -16.01 1.63
N PRO A 93 12.54 -16.23 2.63
CA PRO A 93 12.96 -16.78 3.92
C PRO A 93 13.68 -18.12 3.75
N ASP A 94 14.81 -18.29 4.43
CA ASP A 94 15.56 -19.54 4.43
C ASP A 94 15.75 -20.14 5.83
N GLY A 95 16.15 -21.41 5.88
CA GLY A 95 16.44 -22.11 7.14
C GLY A 95 15.35 -22.00 8.20
N ALA A 96 15.63 -21.25 9.27
CA ALA A 96 14.73 -21.05 10.40
C ALA A 96 13.71 -19.89 10.19
N GLU A 97 13.96 -18.99 9.24
CA GLU A 97 13.12 -17.83 8.94
C GLU A 97 11.77 -18.23 8.32
N VAL A 98 11.75 -19.35 7.59
CA VAL A 98 10.52 -19.96 7.03
C VAL A 98 9.46 -20.19 8.12
N MET A 99 9.90 -20.39 9.38
CA MET A 99 9.02 -20.69 10.50
C MET A 99 8.73 -19.49 11.41
N ASP A 100 9.60 -18.48 11.42
CA ASP A 100 9.46 -17.29 12.27
C ASP A 100 9.95 -16.01 11.57
N PRO A 101 9.03 -15.12 11.15
CA PRO A 101 9.37 -13.83 10.55
C PRO A 101 10.19 -12.88 11.44
N LYS A 102 10.37 -13.21 12.73
CA LYS A 102 11.26 -12.46 13.63
C LYS A 102 12.74 -12.76 13.39
N LEU A 103 13.03 -13.86 12.69
CA LEU A 103 14.39 -14.27 12.40
C LEU A 103 14.91 -13.67 11.10
N TYR A 104 14.07 -12.94 10.35
CA TYR A 104 14.47 -12.27 9.12
C TYR A 104 15.70 -11.40 9.36
N ASN A 105 16.73 -11.64 8.57
CA ASN A 105 18.06 -11.09 8.78
C ASN A 105 18.45 -10.13 7.64
N ASP A 106 17.85 -10.26 6.46
CA ASP A 106 18.13 -9.42 5.30
C ASP A 106 16.86 -8.92 4.58
N VAL A 107 17.04 -8.36 3.38
CA VAL A 107 15.97 -7.70 2.61
C VAL A 107 15.06 -8.69 1.89
N ASP A 108 15.60 -9.79 1.36
CA ASP A 108 14.86 -10.75 0.53
C ASP A 108 14.04 -11.75 1.32
N ASP A 109 14.26 -11.89 2.62
CA ASP A 109 13.33 -12.58 3.53
C ASP A 109 11.91 -12.03 3.48
N TYR A 110 11.78 -10.75 3.15
CA TYR A 110 10.50 -10.09 2.94
C TYR A 110 9.99 -10.25 1.51
N LEU A 111 10.39 -11.27 0.74
CA LEU A 111 9.76 -11.58 -0.54
C LEU A 111 8.45 -12.35 -0.31
N GLY A 112 7.33 -11.85 -0.85
CA GLY A 112 6.04 -12.55 -0.75
C GLY A 112 4.82 -11.65 -0.58
N CYS A 113 3.78 -12.19 0.08
CA CYS A 113 2.51 -11.53 0.31
C CYS A 113 2.07 -11.61 1.78
N TRP A 114 1.69 -10.47 2.36
CA TRP A 114 1.15 -10.34 3.72
C TRP A 114 -0.29 -9.85 3.69
N ILE A 115 -1.18 -10.53 4.41
CA ILE A 115 -2.62 -10.26 4.42
C ILE A 115 -3.13 -10.08 5.84
N THR A 116 -4.20 -9.30 5.98
CA THR A 116 -4.89 -9.09 7.27
C THR A 116 -6.03 -10.07 7.51
N ASN A 117 -6.57 -10.65 6.44
CA ASN A 117 -7.62 -11.66 6.54
C ASN A 117 -7.68 -12.50 5.27
N ASP A 118 -8.32 -13.66 5.37
CA ASP A 118 -8.49 -14.59 4.24
C ASP A 118 -9.24 -13.96 3.06
N ALA A 119 -10.07 -12.93 3.30
CA ALA A 119 -10.77 -12.22 2.23
C ALA A 119 -9.81 -11.45 1.31
N SER A 120 -8.64 -11.04 1.82
CA SER A 120 -7.58 -10.39 1.05
C SER A 120 -6.58 -11.35 0.39
N SER A 121 -6.75 -12.67 0.55
CA SER A 121 -5.86 -13.69 -0.07
C SER A 121 -5.78 -13.56 -1.60
N ASN A 122 -6.90 -13.19 -2.26
CA ASN A 122 -6.95 -12.97 -3.71
C ASN A 122 -6.16 -11.75 -4.20
N LEU A 123 -5.62 -10.93 -3.30
CA LEU A 123 -4.76 -9.79 -3.63
C LEU A 123 -3.28 -10.16 -3.68
N CYS A 124 -2.93 -11.40 -3.31
CA CYS A 124 -1.60 -11.95 -3.53
C CYS A 124 -1.45 -12.31 -5.00
N VAL A 125 -0.43 -11.77 -5.66
CA VAL A 125 -0.26 -11.89 -7.12
C VAL A 125 0.54 -13.15 -7.50
N ASP A 126 1.37 -13.64 -6.57
CA ASP A 126 2.23 -14.82 -6.76
C ASP A 126 1.70 -16.03 -5.97
N ASP A 127 2.15 -17.24 -6.32
CA ASP A 127 1.89 -18.50 -5.59
C ASP A 127 2.57 -18.55 -4.19
N SER A 128 2.96 -17.38 -3.67
CA SER A 128 3.45 -17.20 -2.32
C SER A 128 2.34 -17.50 -1.33
N THR A 129 2.60 -18.37 -0.37
CA THR A 129 1.69 -18.65 0.74
C THR A 129 1.43 -17.37 1.54
N PRO A 130 0.18 -16.88 1.63
CA PRO A 130 -0.12 -15.62 2.32
C PRO A 130 0.30 -15.67 3.79
N GLN A 131 1.06 -14.68 4.23
CA GLN A 131 1.52 -14.54 5.61
C GLN A 131 0.64 -13.55 6.38
N PRO A 132 0.50 -13.69 7.71
CA PRO A 132 -0.21 -12.69 8.49
C PRO A 132 0.54 -11.37 8.50
N LEU A 133 -0.18 -10.28 8.21
CA LEU A 133 0.35 -8.93 8.31
C LEU A 133 0.47 -8.53 9.78
N SER A 134 1.67 -8.11 10.19
CA SER A 134 1.96 -7.67 11.55
C SER A 134 2.70 -6.33 11.55
N ASP A 135 2.62 -5.61 12.68
CA ASP A 135 3.42 -4.40 12.89
C ASP A 135 4.91 -4.73 13.05
N VAL A 136 5.76 -3.70 13.13
CA VAL A 136 7.19 -3.78 13.44
C VAL A 136 7.47 -4.58 14.72
N LEU A 137 6.54 -4.58 15.68
CA LEU A 137 6.63 -5.34 16.93
C LEU A 137 6.09 -6.78 16.84
N GLY A 138 5.59 -7.21 15.68
CA GLY A 138 4.98 -8.53 15.48
C GLY A 138 3.57 -8.66 16.06
N ASN A 139 2.91 -7.54 16.39
CA ASN A 139 1.52 -7.54 16.84
C ASN A 139 0.56 -7.63 15.64
N ASP A 140 -0.58 -8.27 15.84
CA ASP A 140 -1.66 -8.30 14.84
C ASP A 140 -2.23 -6.89 14.62
N ILE A 141 -2.40 -6.50 13.35
CA ILE A 141 -2.93 -5.20 12.93
C ILE A 141 -4.17 -5.30 12.05
N SER A 142 -4.78 -6.49 12.01
CA SER A 142 -5.93 -6.79 11.15
C SER A 142 -7.13 -5.87 11.40
N ASP A 143 -7.34 -5.43 12.64
CA ASP A 143 -8.39 -4.45 13.00
C ASP A 143 -8.11 -3.04 12.48
N ALA A 144 -6.83 -2.64 12.42
CA ALA A 144 -6.43 -1.32 11.95
C ALA A 144 -6.44 -1.21 10.42
N TYR A 145 -6.11 -2.31 9.74
CA TYR A 145 -5.99 -2.41 8.28
C TYR A 145 -6.86 -3.54 7.68
N PRO A 146 -8.18 -3.52 7.87
CA PRO A 146 -9.02 -4.59 7.35
C PRO A 146 -9.00 -4.66 5.81
N ASN A 147 -8.86 -5.87 5.27
CA ASN A 147 -8.83 -6.16 3.83
C ASN A 147 -7.66 -5.52 3.08
N PHE A 148 -6.56 -5.25 3.77
CA PHE A 148 -5.30 -4.86 3.14
C PHE A 148 -4.44 -6.09 2.88
N ALA A 149 -3.75 -6.04 1.73
CA ALA A 149 -2.65 -6.92 1.40
C ALA A 149 -1.41 -6.09 1.08
N VAL A 150 -0.25 -6.61 1.42
CA VAL A 150 1.06 -6.06 1.08
C VAL A 150 1.76 -7.11 0.24
N ASN A 151 2.17 -6.77 -0.98
CA ASN A 151 3.02 -7.59 -1.82
C ASN A 151 4.41 -6.94 -1.84
N VAL A 152 5.45 -7.73 -1.61
CA VAL A 152 6.82 -7.25 -1.67
C VAL A 152 7.58 -8.06 -2.69
N TYR A 153 8.20 -7.34 -3.61
CA TYR A 153 9.04 -7.91 -4.66
C TYR A 153 10.45 -7.38 -4.51
N VAL A 154 11.41 -8.30 -4.47
CA VAL A 154 12.83 -7.99 -4.40
C VAL A 154 13.52 -8.52 -5.67
N VAL A 155 14.27 -7.65 -6.34
CA VAL A 155 15.03 -8.01 -7.55
C VAL A 155 16.37 -7.30 -7.57
N TYR A 156 17.40 -7.89 -8.16
CA TYR A 156 18.63 -7.18 -8.46
C TYR A 156 18.39 -6.17 -9.61
N GLU A 157 18.84 -4.94 -9.42
CA GLU A 157 18.85 -3.89 -10.44
C GLU A 157 20.20 -3.17 -10.42
N THR A 158 20.81 -2.99 -11.59
CA THR A 158 22.06 -2.23 -11.71
C THR A 158 21.75 -0.76 -11.96
N ILE A 159 22.13 0.11 -11.02
CA ILE A 159 21.97 1.57 -11.12
C ILE A 159 23.35 2.21 -11.24
N SER A 160 23.58 2.88 -12.37
CA SER A 160 24.85 3.57 -12.63
C SER A 160 26.10 2.68 -12.46
N GLY A 161 25.98 1.39 -12.79
CA GLY A 161 27.07 0.41 -12.69
C GLY A 161 27.24 -0.26 -11.32
N THR A 162 26.35 0.03 -10.35
CA THR A 162 26.32 -0.63 -9.04
C THR A 162 25.09 -1.53 -8.96
N GLU A 163 25.29 -2.81 -8.63
CA GLU A 163 24.19 -3.75 -8.38
C GLU A 163 23.56 -3.46 -7.02
N MET A 164 22.23 -3.33 -6.98
CA MET A 164 21.44 -3.03 -5.79
C MET A 164 20.24 -3.97 -5.75
N LYS A 165 19.73 -4.28 -4.55
CA LYS A 165 18.42 -4.92 -4.39
C LYS A 165 17.37 -3.82 -4.48
N LYS A 166 16.46 -3.91 -5.46
CA LYS A 166 15.26 -3.09 -5.60
C LYS A 166 14.11 -3.76 -4.87
N ILE A 167 13.48 -3.01 -3.99
CA ILE A 167 12.34 -3.46 -3.19
C ILE A 167 11.11 -2.69 -3.67
N ASN A 168 10.13 -3.40 -4.23
CA ASN A 168 8.81 -2.84 -4.53
C ASN A 168 7.82 -3.31 -3.46
N VAL A 169 7.29 -2.37 -2.69
CA VAL A 169 6.24 -2.63 -1.70
C VAL A 169 4.93 -2.12 -2.26
N GLU A 170 4.04 -3.04 -2.64
CA GLU A 170 2.70 -2.74 -3.15
C GLU A 170 1.66 -3.04 -2.08
N VAL A 171 0.97 -2.00 -1.62
CA VAL A 171 -0.14 -2.12 -0.68
C VAL A 171 -1.45 -1.99 -1.43
N SER A 172 -2.28 -3.02 -1.40
CA SER A 172 -3.56 -3.08 -2.10
C SER A 172 -4.72 -3.34 -1.14
N ASN A 173 -5.91 -2.96 -1.58
CA ASN A 173 -7.17 -3.23 -0.91
C ASN A 173 -8.20 -3.69 -1.96
N LEU A 174 -9.17 -4.50 -1.54
CA LEU A 174 -10.25 -5.02 -2.41
C LEU A 174 -11.05 -3.95 -3.16
N THR A 175 -11.07 -2.70 -2.67
CA THR A 175 -12.00 -1.66 -3.16
C THR A 175 -11.33 -0.48 -3.84
N TYR A 176 -10.13 -0.04 -3.42
CA TYR A 176 -9.60 1.29 -3.73
C TYR A 176 -8.26 1.33 -4.50
N GLY A 177 -7.87 0.21 -5.13
CA GLY A 177 -6.64 0.11 -5.91
C GLY A 177 -5.39 -0.15 -5.05
N SER A 178 -4.21 0.05 -5.61
CA SER A 178 -2.92 -0.16 -4.95
C SER A 178 -2.05 1.09 -4.88
N VAL A 179 -1.18 1.13 -3.88
CA VAL A 179 -0.12 2.13 -3.69
C VAL A 179 1.21 1.39 -3.66
N THR A 180 2.12 1.77 -4.55
CA THR A 180 3.45 1.16 -4.64
C THR A 180 4.52 2.15 -4.20
N LEU A 181 5.41 1.71 -3.31
CA LEU A 181 6.65 2.39 -2.99
C LEU A 181 7.84 1.56 -3.44
N VAL A 182 8.90 2.24 -3.86
CA VAL A 182 10.14 1.62 -4.31
C VAL A 182 11.28 2.11 -3.44
N GLY A 183 12.09 1.18 -2.95
CA GLY A 183 13.36 1.46 -2.28
C GLY A 183 14.49 0.66 -2.87
N TYR A 184 15.70 1.07 -2.52
CA TYR A 184 16.94 0.46 -2.99
C TYR A 184 17.86 0.21 -1.81
N ARG A 185 18.36 -1.01 -1.69
CA ARG A 185 19.39 -1.40 -0.73
C ARG A 185 20.66 -1.73 -1.51
N GLY A 186 21.77 -1.08 -1.14
CA GLY A 186 23.09 -1.35 -1.71
C GLY A 186 23.89 -2.31 -0.84
N ASN A 187 24.86 -2.97 -1.47
CA ASN A 187 25.84 -3.81 -0.80
C ASN A 187 27.00 -2.93 -0.30
N TYR A 188 26.86 -2.35 0.89
CA TYR A 188 27.84 -1.44 1.50
C TYR A 188 27.99 -1.67 3.00
#